data_AF-A0A850HSK4-F1
#
_entry.id   AF-A0A850HSK4-F1
#
_cell.length_a   1.000
_cell.length_b   1.000
_cell.length_c   1.000
_cell.angle_alpha   90.00
_cell.angle_beta   90.00
_cell.angle_gamma   90.00
#
_symmetry.space_group_name_H-M   'P 1'
#
loop_
_entity.id
_entity.type
_entity.pdbx_description
1 polymer ?
#
loop_
_entity_poly.entity_id
_entity_poly.type
_entity_poly.pdbx_seq_one_letter_code
_entity_poly.pdbx_strand_id
1 'polypeptide(L)'
;MNDWALAVRKLDEIVKQTAIAATEGERAGLYAGARLLLSDLHGFVANEAGGNTYALEKIGSAKWHIGAALGFDIDNGHPAEQHRAWAYGALQSLKSTLDKTVADD
;
A
#
# COMPACT_ATOMS: atom_id res chain seq x y z
N MET A 1 9.78 12.01 1.94
CA MET A 1 9.48 10.94 2.94
C MET A 1 10.73 10.70 3.79
N ASN A 2 10.66 10.32 5.08
CA ASN A 2 11.87 10.13 5.90
C ASN A 2 12.41 8.69 5.92
N ASP A 3 11.54 7.68 5.79
CA ASP A 3 11.93 6.26 5.74
C ASP A 3 10.88 5.46 4.95
N TRP A 4 11.22 5.08 3.71
CA TRP A 4 10.34 4.31 2.84
C TRP A 4 10.10 2.89 3.36
N ALA A 5 11.10 2.27 4.00
CA ALA A 5 11.02 0.92 4.51
C ALA A 5 10.09 0.86 5.73
N LEU A 6 10.10 1.90 6.58
CA LEU A 6 9.11 2.07 7.64
C LEU A 6 7.70 2.23 7.06
N ALA A 7 7.52 3.06 6.02
CA ALA A 7 6.21 3.26 5.40
C ALA A 7 5.63 1.95 4.84
N VAL A 8 6.43 1.16 4.11
CA VAL A 8 6.01 -0.15 3.57
C VAL A 8 5.66 -1.12 4.70
N ARG A 9 6.44 -1.14 5.79
CA ARG A 9 6.14 -1.98 6.97
C ARG A 9 4.83 -1.59 7.64
N LYS A 10 4.55 -0.29 7.77
CA LYS A 10 3.27 0.18 8.32
C LYS A 10 2.09 -0.11 7.42
N LEU A 11 2.28 -0.10 6.10
CA LEU A 11 1.26 -0.58 5.17
C LEU A 11 0.99 -2.08 5.31
N ASP A 12 2.02 -2.90 5.52
CA ASP A 12 1.85 -4.33 5.81
C ASP A 12 1.06 -4.58 7.12
N GLU A 13 1.35 -3.81 8.17
CA GLU A 13 0.57 -3.81 9.41
C GLU A 13 -0.89 -3.41 9.17
N ILE A 14 -1.15 -2.36 8.37
CA ILE A 14 -2.51 -1.94 8.00
C ILE A 14 -3.24 -3.06 7.25
N VAL A 15 -2.61 -3.69 6.26
CA VAL A 15 -3.19 -4.82 5.50
C VAL A 15 -3.63 -5.93 6.44
N LYS A 16 -2.81 -6.28 7.44
CA LYS A 16 -3.16 -7.27 8.47
C LYS A 16 -4.34 -6.82 9.34
N GLN A 17 -4.37 -5.55 9.75
CA GLN A 17 -5.46 -5.01 10.57
C GLN A 17 -6.80 -4.95 9.85
N THR A 18 -6.82 -4.87 8.51
CA THR A 18 -8.08 -4.91 7.75
C THR A 18 -8.88 -6.19 7.96
N ALA A 19 -8.25 -7.29 8.43
CA ALA A 19 -8.95 -8.54 8.75
C ALA A 19 -9.72 -8.52 10.07
N ILE A 20 -9.36 -7.60 10.99
CA ILE A 20 -9.91 -7.55 12.35
C ILE A 20 -10.63 -6.24 12.68
N ALA A 21 -10.58 -5.24 11.79
CA ALA A 21 -11.28 -3.97 11.95
C ALA A 21 -12.80 -4.19 11.96
N ALA A 22 -13.42 -4.03 13.13
CA ALA A 22 -14.82 -4.37 13.36
C ALA A 22 -15.75 -3.19 13.06
N THR A 23 -15.31 -1.98 13.39
CA THR A 23 -16.11 -0.75 13.27
C THR A 23 -15.80 0.00 11.98
N GLU A 24 -16.76 0.80 11.51
CA GLU A 24 -16.55 1.68 10.37
C GLU A 24 -15.47 2.74 10.64
N GLY A 25 -15.39 3.25 11.87
CA GLY A 25 -14.36 4.19 12.29
C GLY A 25 -12.94 3.60 12.21
N GLU A 26 -12.75 2.36 12.64
CA GLU A 26 -11.47 1.66 12.48
C GLU A 26 -11.11 1.49 11.01
N ARG A 27 -12.06 1.04 10.18
CA ARG A 27 -11.82 0.88 8.75
C ARG A 27 -11.47 2.22 8.09
N ALA A 28 -12.19 3.30 8.44
CA ALA A 28 -11.92 4.64 7.92
C ALA A 28 -10.53 5.15 8.33
N GLY A 29 -10.12 4.91 9.58
CA GLY A 29 -8.78 5.24 10.07
C GLY A 29 -7.67 4.49 9.32
N LEU A 30 -7.84 3.17 9.13
CA LEU A 30 -6.92 2.36 8.34
C LEU A 30 -6.84 2.82 6.89
N TYR A 31 -7.99 3.14 6.28
CA TYR A 31 -8.07 3.64 4.91
C TYR A 31 -7.34 4.98 4.77
N ALA A 32 -7.63 5.95 5.63
CA ALA A 32 -6.99 7.26 5.61
C ALA A 32 -5.48 7.16 5.83
N GLY A 33 -5.04 6.36 6.81
CA GLY A 33 -3.62 6.12 7.08
C GLY A 33 -2.90 5.49 5.89
N ALA A 34 -3.50 4.48 5.26
CA ALA A 34 -2.94 3.87 4.06
C ALA A 34 -2.83 4.87 2.90
N ARG A 35 -3.88 5.66 2.65
CA ARG A 35 -3.89 6.66 1.57
C ARG A 35 -2.77 7.69 1.74
N LEU A 36 -2.55 8.18 2.97
CA LEU A 36 -1.47 9.11 3.26
C LEU A 36 -0.09 8.49 2.97
N LEU A 37 0.20 7.33 3.56
CA LEU A 37 1.48 6.63 3.39
C LEU A 37 1.77 6.28 1.92
N LEU A 38 0.75 5.82 1.18
CA LEU A 38 0.88 5.49 -0.25
C LEU A 38 1.09 6.74 -1.11
N SER A 39 0.48 7.87 -0.74
CA SER A 39 0.71 9.16 -1.41
C SER A 39 2.14 9.64 -1.19
N ASP A 40 2.65 9.55 0.04
CA ASP A 40 4.03 9.92 0.35
C ASP A 40 5.03 9.00 -0.36
N LEU A 41 4.76 7.69 -0.42
CA LEU A 41 5.58 6.74 -1.18
C LEU A 41 5.56 7.06 -2.67
N HIS A 42 4.39 7.40 -3.22
CA HIS A 42 4.29 7.81 -4.62
C HIS A 42 5.16 9.04 -4.89
N GLY A 43 5.06 10.06 -4.03
CA GLY A 43 5.89 11.27 -4.13
C GLY A 43 7.38 10.97 -4.06
N PHE A 44 7.80 10.13 -3.12
CA PHE A 44 9.17 9.67 -2.99
C PHE A 44 9.65 8.93 -4.26
N VAL A 45 8.89 7.94 -4.75
CA VAL A 45 9.29 7.18 -5.94
C VAL A 45 9.36 8.07 -7.18
N ALA A 46 8.38 8.96 -7.36
CA ALA A 46 8.30 9.82 -8.54
C ALA A 46 9.42 10.87 -8.60
N ASN A 47 9.86 11.40 -7.46
CA ASN A 47 10.75 12.56 -7.41
C ASN A 47 12.15 12.28 -6.84
N GLU A 48 12.30 11.25 -6.02
CA GLU A 48 13.53 10.98 -5.25
C GLU A 48 14.16 9.64 -5.63
N ALA A 49 13.39 8.60 -5.95
CA ALA A 49 13.90 7.25 -6.27
C ALA A 49 13.81 6.91 -7.77
N GLY A 50 14.25 7.83 -8.62
CA GLY A 50 14.44 7.60 -10.07
C GLY A 50 13.16 7.39 -10.90
N GLY A 51 11.96 7.57 -10.33
CA GLY A 51 10.71 7.46 -11.08
C GLY A 51 10.36 6.04 -11.53
N ASN A 52 10.75 5.01 -10.75
CA ASN A 52 10.54 3.61 -11.13
C ASN A 52 9.05 3.30 -11.38
N THR A 53 8.69 3.07 -12.65
CA THR A 53 7.30 2.89 -13.09
C THR A 53 6.64 1.65 -12.50
N TYR A 54 7.40 0.57 -12.29
CA TYR A 54 6.88 -0.64 -11.68
C TYR A 54 6.60 -0.43 -10.18
N ALA A 55 7.45 0.32 -9.46
CA ALA A 55 7.16 0.71 -8.09
C ALA A 55 5.89 1.58 -8.00
N LEU A 56 5.72 2.54 -8.91
CA LEU A 56 4.50 3.36 -8.98
C LEU A 56 3.23 2.51 -9.26
N GLU A 57 3.32 1.53 -10.16
CA GLU A 57 2.24 0.57 -10.42
C GLU A 57 1.87 -0.21 -9.15
N LYS A 58 2.86 -0.70 -8.39
CA LYS A 58 2.61 -1.44 -7.14
C LYS A 58 2.03 -0.59 -6.04
N ILE A 59 2.39 0.69 -5.96
CA ILE A 59 1.72 1.66 -5.07
C ILE A 59 0.24 1.79 -5.45
N GLY A 60 -0.06 1.96 -6.74
CA GLY A 60 -1.45 2.02 -7.23
C GLY A 60 -2.26 0.75 -6.95
N SER A 61 -1.65 -0.42 -7.15
CA SER A 61 -2.26 -1.72 -6.87
C SER A 61 -2.55 -1.90 -5.37
N ALA A 62 -1.57 -1.63 -4.50
CA ALA A 62 -1.77 -1.69 -3.05
C ALA A 62 -2.86 -0.70 -2.60
N LYS A 63 -2.85 0.51 -3.15
CA LYS A 63 -3.85 1.55 -2.88
C LYS A 63 -5.27 1.06 -3.14
N TRP A 64 -5.52 0.50 -4.32
CA TRP A 64 -6.86 0.02 -4.68
C TRP A 64 -7.29 -1.19 -3.84
N HIS A 65 -6.41 -2.17 -3.66
CA HIS A 65 -6.74 -3.38 -2.92
C HIS A 65 -6.98 -3.13 -1.42
N ILE A 66 -6.24 -2.22 -0.79
CA ILE A 66 -6.52 -1.82 0.60
C ILE A 66 -7.89 -1.13 0.70
N GLY A 67 -8.21 -0.24 -0.24
CA GLY A 67 -9.51 0.43 -0.28
C GLY A 67 -10.67 -0.53 -0.47
N ALA A 68 -10.54 -1.50 -1.38
CA ALA A 68 -11.52 -2.56 -1.61
C ALA A 68 -11.68 -3.46 -0.38
N ALA A 69 -10.58 -3.89 0.24
CA ALA A 69 -10.62 -4.72 1.45
C ALA A 69 -11.31 -4.04 2.65
N LEU A 70 -11.27 -2.70 2.71
CA LEU A 70 -11.91 -1.90 3.75
C LEU A 70 -13.32 -1.43 3.40
N GLY A 71 -13.78 -1.65 2.16
CA GLY A 71 -15.10 -1.26 1.67
C GLY A 71 -15.25 0.21 1.29
N PHE A 72 -14.14 0.93 1.02
CA PHE A 72 -14.17 2.34 0.60
C PHE A 72 -13.98 2.56 -0.91
N ASP A 73 -13.48 1.55 -1.63
CA ASP A 73 -13.34 1.60 -3.09
C ASP A 73 -14.28 0.57 -3.75
N ILE A 74 -14.74 0.88 -4.96
CA ILE A 74 -15.49 -0.08 -5.79
C ILE A 74 -14.55 -1.24 -6.14
N ASP A 75 -14.96 -2.46 -5.78
CA ASP A 75 -14.23 -3.69 -6.05
C ASP A 75 -14.67 -4.37 -7.36
N ASN A 76 -14.03 -5.49 -7.68
CA ASN A 76 -14.32 -6.30 -8.87
C ASN A 76 -15.08 -7.60 -8.55
N GLY A 77 -15.86 -7.61 -7.47
CA GLY A 77 -16.68 -8.74 -7.05
C GLY A 77 -15.94 -9.82 -6.26
N HIS A 78 -14.71 -9.55 -5.83
CA HIS A 78 -13.90 -10.48 -5.04
C HIS A 78 -14.00 -10.18 -3.53
N PRO A 79 -13.87 -11.20 -2.67
CA PRO A 79 -13.98 -11.00 -1.23
C PRO A 79 -12.81 -10.17 -0.69
N ALA A 80 -13.05 -9.46 0.42
CA ALA A 80 -12.04 -8.64 1.10
C ALA A 80 -10.74 -9.40 1.42
N GLU A 81 -10.82 -10.72 1.69
CA GLU A 81 -9.65 -11.58 1.90
C GLU A 81 -8.72 -11.65 0.69
N GLN A 82 -9.30 -11.74 -0.50
CA GLN A 82 -8.53 -11.79 -1.73
C GLN A 82 -7.85 -10.45 -2.02
N HIS A 83 -8.56 -9.35 -1.75
CA HIS A 83 -7.98 -8.02 -1.80
C HIS A 83 -6.83 -7.84 -0.80
N ARG A 84 -6.94 -8.37 0.43
CA ARG A 84 -5.81 -8.38 1.38
C ARG A 84 -4.59 -9.10 0.83
N ALA A 85 -4.78 -10.29 0.26
CA ALA A 85 -3.69 -11.07 -0.31
C ALA A 85 -3.00 -10.35 -1.47
N TRP A 86 -3.76 -9.69 -2.35
CA TRP A 86 -3.21 -8.90 -3.44
C TRP A 86 -2.52 -7.62 -2.98
N ALA A 87 -3.07 -6.92 -1.98
CA ALA A 87 -2.41 -5.79 -1.35
C ALA A 87 -1.05 -6.19 -0.76
N TYR A 88 -1.01 -7.31 -0.02
CA TYR A 88 0.23 -7.87 0.52
C TYR A 88 1.23 -8.18 -0.59
N GLY A 89 0.80 -8.86 -1.67
CA GLY A 89 1.64 -9.15 -2.82
C GLY A 89 2.23 -7.90 -3.46
N ALA A 90 1.41 -6.85 -3.65
CA ALA A 90 1.86 -5.57 -4.19
C ALA A 90 2.91 -4.91 -3.29
N LEU A 91 2.73 -4.93 -1.96
CA LEU A 91 3.71 -4.37 -1.02
C LEU A 91 5.03 -5.16 -1.01
N GLN A 92 4.99 -6.48 -1.13
CA GLN A 92 6.22 -7.29 -1.23
C GLN A 92 6.99 -7.01 -2.52
N SER A 93 6.27 -6.89 -3.65
CA SER A 93 6.88 -6.47 -4.92
C SER A 93 7.46 -5.07 -4.82
N LEU A 94 6.73 -4.11 -4.24
CA LEU A 94 7.20 -2.74 -4.03
C LEU A 94 8.49 -2.72 -3.20
N LYS A 95 8.52 -3.43 -2.07
CA LYS A 95 9.70 -3.53 -1.22
C LYS A 95 10.91 -4.05 -1.99
N SER A 96 10.76 -5.15 -2.71
CA SER A 96 11.83 -5.77 -3.51
C SER A 96 12.34 -4.84 -4.61
N THR A 97 11.47 -4.05 -5.22
CA THR A 97 11.86 -3.07 -6.24
C THR A 97 12.62 -1.89 -5.64
N LEU A 98 12.17 -1.36 -4.51
CA LEU A 98 12.83 -0.25 -3.83
C LEU A 98 14.17 -0.67 -3.21
N ASP A 99 14.27 -1.88 -2.64
CA ASP A 99 15.52 -2.45 -2.14
C ASP A 99 16.60 -2.47 -3.25
N LYS A 100 16.22 -2.66 -4.51
CA LYS A 100 17.15 -2.63 -5.66
C LYS A 100 17.41 -1.21 -6.14
N THR A 101 16.35 -0.42 -6.31
CA THR A 101 16.44 0.91 -6.94
C THR A 101 17.21 1.87 -6.03
N VAL A 102 16.92 1.88 -4.74
CA VAL A 102 17.53 2.81 -3.77
C VAL A 102 18.93 2.36 -3.32
N ALA A 103 19.29 1.09 -3.51
CA ALA A 103 20.64 0.61 -3.21
C ALA A 103 21.64 0.89 -4.36
N ASP A 104 21.13 1.14 -5.57
CA ASP A 104 21.93 1.43 -6.76
C ASP A 104 22.15 2.95 -6.99
N ASP A 105 21.51 3.81 -6.17
CA ASP A 105 21.67 5.29 -6.14
C ASP A 105 22.73 5.74 -5.11
#